data_AF-A0AAJ2MC06-F1
#
_entry.id   AF-A0AAJ2MC06-F1
#
_cell.length_a   1.000
_cell.length_b   1.000
_cell.length_c   1.000
_cell.angle_alpha   90.00
_cell.angle_beta   90.00
_cell.angle_gamma   90.00
#
_symmetry.space_group_name_H-M   'P 1'
#
loop_
_entity.id
_entity.type
_entity.pdbx_description
1 polymer ?
#
loop_
_entity_poly.entity_id
_entity_poly.type
_entity_poly.pdbx_seq_one_letter_code
_entity_poly.pdbx_strand_id
1 'polypeptide(L)' 'MTRDVYVEDLVPGDRIRLEGTPRVVRTTSRLDDNQLRIELVKGHDDLSEVVLDRTVKLQVN' A
#
# COMPACT_ATOMS: atom_id res chain seq x y z
N MET A 1 1.04 -3.86 16.42
CA MET A 1 2.38 -3.28 16.66
C MET A 1 2.82 -2.77 15.32
N THR A 2 2.96 -1.45 15.13
CA THR A 2 3.19 -0.92 13.80
C THR A 2 4.66 -1.06 13.40
N ARG A 3 4.91 -1.52 12.17
CA ARG A 3 6.26 -1.65 11.59
C ARG A 3 6.33 -0.90 10.26
N ASP A 4 7.49 -0.36 9.94
CA ASP A 4 7.74 0.24 8.64
C ASP A 4 8.19 -0.84 7.66
N VAL A 5 7.51 -0.94 6.53
CA VAL A 5 7.74 -1.95 5.48
C VAL A 5 7.89 -1.22 4.15
N TYR A 6 8.81 -1.68 3.29
CA TYR A 6 8.92 -1.12 1.95
C TYR A 6 7.69 -1.47 1.11
N VAL A 7 7.34 -0.61 0.16
CA VAL A 7 6.20 -0.85 -0.73
C VAL A 7 6.35 -2.17 -1.50
N GLU A 8 7.59 -2.56 -1.84
CA GLU A 8 7.88 -3.85 -2.49
C GLU A 8 7.63 -5.09 -1.63
N ASP A 9 7.66 -4.93 -0.31
CA ASP A 9 7.47 -6.02 0.65
C ASP A 9 6.01 -6.14 1.12
N LEU A 10 5.10 -5.29 0.59
CA LEU A 10 3.69 -5.32 0.94
C LEU A 10 3.01 -6.56 0.39
N VAL A 11 2.24 -7.21 1.26
CA VAL A 11 1.46 -8.39 0.90
C VAL A 11 -0.05 -8.12 0.97
N PRO A 12 -0.87 -8.81 0.16
CA PRO A 12 -2.32 -8.77 0.30
C PRO A 12 -2.76 -9.04 1.75
N GLY A 13 -3.61 -8.17 2.28
CA GLY A 13 -4.09 -8.20 3.66
C GLY A 13 -3.36 -7.26 4.61
N ASP A 14 -2.21 -6.70 4.22
CA ASP A 14 -1.49 -5.73 5.04
C ASP A 14 -2.34 -4.47 5.28
N ARG A 15 -2.33 -3.99 6.53
CA ARG A 15 -3.01 -2.76 6.94
C ARG A 15 -2.03 -1.61 6.95
N ILE A 16 -1.98 -0.84 5.86
CA ILE A 16 -1.11 0.32 5.71
C ILE A 16 -1.80 1.61 6.15
N ARG A 17 -1.03 2.63 6.53
CA ARG A 17 -1.52 4.01 6.64
C ARG A 17 -1.05 4.83 5.44
N LEU A 18 -2.00 5.39 4.71
CA LEU A 18 -1.76 6.34 3.61
C LEU A 18 -2.42 7.66 3.98
N GLU A 19 -1.67 8.77 3.96
CA GLU A 19 -2.18 10.10 4.32
C GLU A 19 -2.92 10.11 5.67
N GLY A 20 -2.43 9.33 6.65
CA GLY A 20 -3.06 9.17 7.97
C GLY A 20 -4.31 8.28 8.00
N THR A 21 -4.81 7.81 6.86
CA THR A 21 -5.98 6.94 6.76
C THR A 21 -5.56 5.46 6.71
N PRO A 22 -6.11 4.59 7.58
CA PRO A 22 -5.84 3.16 7.52
C PRO A 22 -6.51 2.54 6.29
N ARG A 23 -5.75 1.74 5.56
CA ARG A 23 -6.18 1.05 4.33
C ARG A 23 -5.71 -0.40 4.38
N VAL A 24 -6.39 -1.26 3.64
CA VAL A 24 -6.00 -2.66 3.49
C VAL A 24 -5.52 -2.89 2.07
N VAL A 25 -4.33 -3.46 1.92
CA VAL A 25 -3.77 -3.87 0.63
C VAL A 25 -4.59 -5.04 0.09
N ARG A 26 -5.16 -4.87 -1.10
CA ARG A 26 -5.83 -5.94 -1.83
C ARG A 26 -4.83 -6.73 -2.67
N THR A 27 -4.01 -6.03 -3.43
CA THR A 27 -2.94 -6.62 -4.24
C THR A 27 -1.90 -5.56 -4.56
N THR A 28 -0.68 -6.00 -4.86
CA THR A 28 0.40 -5.16 -5.39
C THR A 28 0.75 -5.67 -6.78
N SER A 29 1.06 -4.75 -7.69
CA SER A 29 1.43 -5.07 -9.06
C SER A 29 2.49 -4.11 -9.54
N ARG A 30 3.51 -4.64 -10.21
CA ARG A 30 4.57 -3.80 -10.77
C ARG A 30 4.01 -2.97 -11.91
N LEU A 31 4.16 -1.65 -11.81
CA LEU A 31 3.77 -0.72 -12.87
C LEU A 31 4.97 -0.39 -13.74
N ASP A 32 6.08 -0.01 -13.12
CA ASP A 32 7.35 0.34 -13.77
C ASP A 32 8.56 -0.23 -13.00
N ASP A 33 9.78 0.07 -13.46
CA ASP A 33 10.99 -0.45 -12.83
C ASP A 33 11.13 -0.06 -11.35
N ASN A 34 10.65 1.13 -11.00
CA ASN A 34 10.70 1.67 -9.64
C ASN A 34 9.32 1.90 -9.01
N GLN A 35 8.22 1.67 -9.74
CA GLN A 35 6.87 1.95 -9.24
C GLN A 35 6.02 0.70 -9.10
N LEU A 36 5.28 0.65 -8.01
CA LEU A 36 4.30 -0.38 -7.69
C LEU A 36 2.92 0.26 -7.60
N ARG A 37 1.97 -0.36 -8.27
CA ARG A 37 0.54 -0.12 -8.10
C ARG A 37 0.06 -0.94 -6.91
N ILE A 38 -0.48 -0.27 -5.91
CA ILE A 38 -1.10 -0.89 -4.75
C ILE A 38 -2.60 -0.72 -4.92
N GLU A 39 -3.29 -1.82 -5.17
CA GLU A 39 -4.75 -1.85 -5.09
C GLU A 39 -5.17 -1.97 -3.62
N LEU A 40 -6.15 -1.17 -3.24
CA LEU A 40 -6.71 -1.15 -1.90
C LEU A 40 -8.07 -1.83 -1.90
N VAL A 41 -8.41 -2.47 -0.78
CA VAL A 41 -9.78 -2.95 -0.58
C VAL A 41 -10.69 -1.73 -0.55
N LYS A 42 -11.71 -1.71 -1.43
CA LYS A 42 -12.71 -0.63 -1.46
C LYS A 42 -13.30 -0.47 -0.06
N GLY A 43 -12.96 0.64 0.58
CA GLY A 43 -13.47 1.05 1.87
C GLY A 43 -14.56 2.10 1.70
N HIS A 44 -14.72 2.94 2.71
CA HIS A 44 -15.68 4.05 2.68
C HIS A 44 -15.26 5.19 1.72
N ASP A 45 -13.96 5.31 1.43
CA ASP A 45 -13.44 6.34 0.52
C ASP A 45 -13.28 5.82 -0.91
N ASP A 46 -13.38 6.74 -1.87
CA ASP A 46 -13.29 6.46 -3.31
C ASP A 46 -11.88 6.05 -3.80
N LEU A 47 -10.87 6.04 -2.91
CA LEU A 47 -9.51 5.63 -3.28
C LEU A 47 -9.40 4.10 -3.34
N SER A 48 -9.46 3.56 -4.57
CA SER A 48 -9.31 2.13 -4.83
C SER A 48 -7.88 1.68 -5.12
N GLU A 49 -6.98 2.61 -5.45
CA GLU A 49 -5.59 2.30 -5.79
C GLU A 49 -4.67 3.49 -5.58
N VAL A 50 -3.38 3.21 -5.41
CA VAL A 50 -2.32 4.22 -5.35
C VAL A 50 -1.07 3.68 -6.07
N VAL A 51 -0.31 4.57 -6.70
CA VAL A 51 0.98 4.24 -7.29
C VAL A 51 2.07 4.85 -6.41
N LEU A 52 2.98 4.01 -5.92
CA LEU A 52 4.08 4.44 -5.06
C LEU A 52 5.40 3.89 -5.58
N ASP A 53 6.49 4.58 -5.24
CA ASP A 53 7.83 4.09 -5.51
C ASP A 53 8.16 2.93 -4.55
N ARG A 54 8.83 1.89 -5.06
CA ARG A 54 9.21 0.70 -4.29
C ARG A 54 10.06 1.02 -3.06
N THR A 55 10.82 2.11 -3.10
CA THR A 55 11.72 2.54 -2.02
C THR A 55 11.00 3.27 -0.88
N VAL A 56 9.72 3.61 -1.08
CA VAL A 56 8.88 4.24 -0.05
C VAL A 56 8.62 3.24 1.07
N LYS A 57 8.70 3.73 2.31
CA LYS A 57 8.31 2.97 3.50
C LYS A 57 6.91 3.35 3.93
N LEU A 58 6.07 2.35 4.17
CA LEU A 58 4.74 2.51 4.73
C LEU A 58 4.66 1.87 6.10
N GLN A 59 3.86 2.49 6.96
CA GLN A 59 3.56 1.94 8.28
C GLN A 59 2.46 0.87 8.15
N VAL A 60 2.78 -0.36 8.51
CA VAL A 60 1.88 -1.53 8.53
C VAL A 60 1.49 -1.85 9.98
N ASN A 61 0.22 -2.17 10.26
CA ASN A 61 -0.29 -2.53 11.59
C ASN A 61 -0.79 -3.98 11.70
#